data_AF-A0A6C0M124-F1
#
_entry.id   AF-A0A6C0M124-F1
#
_cell.length_a   1.000
_cell.length_b   1.000
_cell.length_c   1.000
_cell.angle_alpha   90.00
_cell.angle_beta   90.00
_cell.angle_gamma   90.00
#
_symmetry.space_group_name_H-M   'P 1'
#
loop_
_entity.id
_entity.type
_entity.pdbx_description
1 polymer ?
#
loop_
_entity_poly.entity_id
_entity_poly.type
_entity_poly.pdbx_seq_one_letter_code
_entity_poly.pdbx_strand_id
1 'polypeptide(L)'
;MGRNYTRSDDGLYHIHGKKYELIRGSRAQVFHGTAYKTDGTPGLTRDKLLMNKHGRIVSAKKHATAKKEKRLEKHGWTAKKGKFGAVRISELKKTRSRRNRKH
;
A
#
# COMPACT_ATOMS: atom_id res chain seq x y z
N MET A 1 22.21 -7.03 -12.78
CA MET A 1 22.45 -8.47 -12.53
C MET A 1 21.54 -8.94 -11.40
N GLY A 2 20.56 -9.80 -11.68
CA GLY A 2 19.75 -10.42 -10.62
C GLY A 2 20.50 -11.60 -10.01
N ARG A 3 20.43 -11.79 -8.69
CA ARG A 3 20.90 -13.05 -8.09
C ARG A 3 19.98 -14.18 -8.53
N ASN A 4 20.55 -15.18 -9.18
CA ASN A 4 19.86 -16.44 -9.47
C ASN A 4 19.92 -17.29 -8.20
N TYR A 5 18.76 -17.57 -7.62
CA TYR A 5 18.66 -18.53 -6.51
C TYR A 5 18.47 -19.91 -7.12
N THR A 6 19.39 -20.83 -6.81
CA THR A 6 19.29 -22.23 -7.22
C THR A 6 18.54 -23.02 -6.16
N ARG A 7 17.93 -24.12 -6.61
CA ARG A 7 17.21 -25.06 -5.76
C ARG A 7 18.23 -26.00 -5.10
N SER A 8 18.06 -26.27 -3.82
CA SER A 8 18.91 -27.21 -3.07
C SER A 8 18.43 -28.66 -3.24
N ASP A 9 19.20 -29.62 -2.72
CA ASP A 9 18.89 -31.05 -2.81
C ASP A 9 17.57 -31.44 -2.13
N ASP A 10 17.13 -30.67 -1.13
CA ASP A 10 15.83 -30.84 -0.47
C ASP A 10 14.64 -30.29 -1.28
N GLY A 11 14.89 -29.79 -2.49
CA GLY A 11 13.88 -29.23 -3.37
C GLY A 11 13.36 -27.85 -2.94
N LEU A 12 13.97 -27.22 -1.93
CA LEU A 12 13.64 -25.88 -1.44
C LEU A 12 14.72 -24.85 -1.80
N TYR A 13 14.36 -23.57 -1.71
CA TYR A 13 15.28 -22.45 -1.87
C TYR A 13 15.73 -21.95 -0.50
N HIS A 14 17.05 -21.94 -0.28
CA HIS A 14 17.66 -21.40 0.93
C HIS A 14 18.10 -19.95 0.71
N ILE A 15 17.40 -19.00 1.34
CA ILE A 15 17.66 -17.58 1.17
C ILE A 15 17.77 -16.94 2.55
N HIS A 16 18.93 -16.36 2.87
CA HIS A 16 19.20 -15.71 4.16
C HIS A 16 18.86 -16.59 5.39
N GLY A 17 19.20 -17.88 5.33
CA GLY A 17 18.96 -18.84 6.42
C GLY A 17 17.50 -19.32 6.55
N LYS A 18 16.61 -18.96 5.62
CA LYS A 18 15.22 -19.42 5.58
C LYS A 18 14.97 -20.27 4.34
N LYS A 19 14.06 -21.24 4.48
CA LYS A 19 13.62 -22.11 3.38
C LYS A 19 12.35 -21.58 2.74
N TYR A 20 12.27 -21.65 1.42
CA TYR A 20 11.12 -21.25 0.63
C TYR A 20 10.84 -22.28 -0.46
N GLU A 21 9.57 -22.55 -0.75
CA GLU A 21 9.19 -23.39 -1.88
C GLU A 21 9.36 -22.63 -3.20
N LEU A 22 9.09 -21.32 -3.17
CA LEU A 22 9.08 -20.46 -4.34
C LEU A 22 9.94 -19.21 -4.10
N ILE A 23 10.67 -18.77 -5.12
CA ILE A 23 11.36 -17.47 -5.06
C ILE A 23 10.34 -16.32 -5.16
N ARG A 24 9.37 -16.46 -6.06
CA ARG A 24 8.35 -15.45 -6.37
C ARG A 24 6.96 -16.01 -6.13
N GLY A 25 6.09 -15.22 -5.51
CA GLY A 25 4.71 -15.62 -5.28
C GLY A 25 3.79 -14.43 -5.00
N SER A 26 2.56 -14.73 -4.61
CA SER A 26 1.59 -13.72 -4.18
C SER A 26 1.99 -13.09 -2.84
N ARG A 27 1.41 -11.93 -2.52
CA ARG A 27 1.62 -11.29 -1.20
C ARG A 27 1.25 -12.23 -0.04
N ALA A 28 0.22 -13.05 -0.21
CA ALA A 28 -0.17 -14.04 0.80
C ALA A 28 0.91 -15.10 0.97
N GLN A 29 1.40 -15.71 -0.12
CA GLN A 29 2.48 -16.70 -0.07
C GLN A 29 3.75 -16.16 0.59
N VAL A 30 4.10 -14.90 0.32
CA VAL A 30 5.25 -14.25 0.98
C VAL A 30 4.99 -13.99 2.46
N PHE A 31 3.77 -13.57 2.82
CA PHE A 31 3.40 -13.29 4.19
C PHE A 31 3.20 -14.57 5.03
N HIS A 32 2.95 -15.72 4.42
CA HIS A 32 2.89 -17.02 5.10
C HIS A 32 4.23 -17.76 5.10
N GLY A 33 5.18 -17.34 4.26
CA GLY A 33 6.54 -17.91 4.24
C GLY A 33 6.78 -18.97 3.15
N THR A 34 5.79 -19.25 2.31
CA THR A 34 5.93 -20.13 1.14
C THR A 34 6.87 -19.54 0.08
N ALA A 35 6.79 -18.21 -0.12
CA ALA A 35 7.57 -17.50 -1.13
C ALA A 35 8.52 -16.46 -0.53
N TYR A 36 9.69 -16.26 -1.14
CA TYR A 36 10.66 -15.26 -0.66
C TYR A 36 10.22 -13.82 -0.91
N LYS A 37 9.75 -13.52 -2.13
CA LYS A 37 9.34 -12.17 -2.55
C LYS A 37 8.14 -12.20 -3.49
N THR A 38 7.51 -11.04 -3.67
CA THR A 38 6.42 -10.93 -4.65
C THR A 38 6.93 -10.95 -6.09
N ASP A 39 6.05 -11.29 -7.01
CA ASP A 39 6.21 -11.26 -8.47
C ASP A 39 6.47 -9.87 -9.08
N GLY A 40 6.06 -8.78 -8.41
CA GLY A 40 6.27 -7.41 -8.88
C GLY A 40 7.74 -6.96 -9.02
N THR A 41 7.95 -5.81 -9.67
CA THR A 41 9.29 -5.20 -9.86
C THR A 41 9.33 -3.81 -9.21
N PRO A 42 10.16 -3.59 -8.16
CA PRO A 42 10.90 -4.57 -7.38
C PRO A 42 9.99 -5.47 -6.51
N GLY A 43 10.40 -6.71 -6.29
CA GLY A 43 9.67 -7.69 -5.48
C GLY A 43 9.71 -7.34 -3.99
N LEU A 44 8.57 -7.44 -3.31
CA LEU A 44 8.45 -7.17 -1.88
C LEU A 44 8.73 -8.44 -1.08
N THR A 45 9.67 -8.35 -0.14
CA THR A 45 9.90 -9.36 0.90
C THR A 45 8.91 -9.16 2.05
N ARG A 46 8.82 -10.18 2.92
CA ARG A 46 7.86 -10.20 4.05
C ARG A 46 7.93 -8.96 4.94
N ASP A 47 9.12 -8.44 5.23
CA ASP A 47 9.35 -7.23 6.06
C ASP A 47 8.79 -5.95 5.42
N LYS A 48 8.55 -5.95 4.11
CA LYS A 48 7.95 -4.82 3.38
C LYS A 48 6.43 -4.95 3.23
N LEU A 49 5.84 -5.99 3.81
CA LEU A 49 4.41 -6.26 3.80
C LEU A 49 3.83 -6.11 5.21
N LEU A 50 2.57 -5.66 5.29
CA LEU A 50 1.82 -5.63 6.54
C LEU A 50 0.35 -5.99 6.28
N MET A 51 -0.29 -6.60 7.28
CA MET A 51 -1.73 -6.84 7.26
C MET A 51 -2.44 -5.59 7.79
N ASN A 52 -3.36 -5.03 7.00
CA ASN A 52 -4.17 -3.91 7.44
C ASN A 52 -5.33 -4.38 8.33
N LYS A 53 -6.05 -3.44 8.95
CA LYS A 53 -7.22 -3.75 9.78
C LYS A 53 -8.38 -4.46 9.06
N HIS A 54 -8.35 -4.50 7.73
CA HIS A 54 -9.35 -5.16 6.89
C HIS A 54 -8.88 -6.55 6.42
N GLY A 55 -7.82 -7.09 7.02
CA GLY A 55 -7.27 -8.40 6.71
C GLY A 55 -6.52 -8.50 5.37
N ARG A 56 -6.24 -7.37 4.70
CA ARG A 56 -5.50 -7.36 3.44
C ARG A 56 -4.01 -7.15 3.69
N ILE A 57 -3.19 -7.92 2.99
CA ILE A 57 -1.72 -7.76 2.99
C ILE A 57 -1.34 -6.68 1.98
N VAL A 58 -0.82 -5.57 2.48
CA VAL A 58 -0.46 -4.37 1.69
C VAL A 58 1.02 -4.03 1.83
N SER A 59 1.54 -3.20 0.92
CA SER A 59 2.91 -2.67 1.04
C SER A 59 3.00 -1.69 2.20
N ALA A 60 3.97 -1.92 3.09
CA ALA A 60 4.21 -1.07 4.25
C ALA A 60 4.54 0.38 3.86
N LYS A 61 5.37 0.57 2.83
CA LYS A 61 5.72 1.89 2.29
C LYS A 61 4.47 2.67 1.86
N LYS A 62 3.60 2.04 1.06
CA LYS A 62 2.37 2.70 0.57
C LYS A 62 1.40 3.03 1.70
N HIS A 63 1.24 2.14 2.67
CA HIS A 63 0.41 2.40 3.85
C HIS A 63 0.92 3.60 4.67
N ALA A 64 2.23 3.73 4.84
CA ALA A 64 2.85 4.84 5.57
C ALA A 64 2.76 6.16 4.79
N THR A 65 3.05 6.18 3.50
CA THR A 65 3.07 7.43 2.73
C THR A 65 1.67 7.96 2.42
N ALA A 66 0.68 7.10 2.20
CA ALA A 66 -0.69 7.53 1.94
C ALA A 66 -1.25 8.48 3.02
N LYS A 67 -0.91 8.23 4.30
CA LYS A 67 -1.33 9.08 5.43
C LYS A 67 -0.63 10.45 5.45
N LYS A 68 0.60 10.52 4.94
CA LYS A 68 1.44 11.73 4.94
C LYS A 68 1.20 12.60 3.71
N GLU A 69 0.97 11.98 2.56
CA GLU A 69 0.95 12.71 1.30
C GLU A 69 -0.29 13.58 1.15
N LYS A 70 -1.44 13.18 1.71
CA LYS A 70 -2.73 13.93 1.62
C LYS A 70 -3.01 14.47 0.21
N ARG A 71 -2.73 13.66 -0.82
CA ARG A 71 -2.67 14.09 -2.24
C ARG A 71 -3.92 14.87 -2.68
N LEU A 72 -5.10 14.34 -2.39
CA LEU A 72 -6.36 14.99 -2.78
C LEU A 72 -6.47 16.38 -2.16
N GLU A 73 -6.26 16.50 -0.85
CA GLU A 73 -6.33 17.78 -0.14
C GLU A 73 -5.32 18.78 -0.68
N LYS A 74 -4.07 18.33 -0.91
CA LYS A 74 -3.00 19.19 -1.48
C LYS A 74 -3.32 19.67 -2.89
N HIS A 75 -3.99 18.85 -3.70
CA HIS A 75 -4.47 19.25 -5.03
C HIS A 75 -5.82 19.99 -5.00
N GLY A 76 -6.32 20.36 -3.81
CA GLY A 76 -7.53 21.17 -3.67
C GLY A 76 -8.85 20.37 -3.71
N TRP A 77 -8.80 19.05 -3.55
CA TRP A 77 -9.96 18.15 -3.59
C TRP A 77 -10.24 17.53 -2.22
N THR A 78 -11.53 17.35 -1.90
CA THR A 78 -11.97 16.69 -0.67
C THR A 78 -13.32 16.00 -0.86
N ALA A 79 -13.80 15.28 0.16
CA ALA A 79 -15.13 14.68 0.18
C ALA A 79 -16.03 15.45 1.16
N LYS A 80 -17.30 15.62 0.81
CA LYS A 80 -18.31 16.25 1.68
C LYS A 80 -19.37 15.23 2.07
N LYS A 81 -19.64 15.07 3.38
CA LYS A 81 -20.74 14.22 3.86
C LYS A 81 -22.06 14.61 3.18
N GLY A 82 -22.78 13.62 2.65
CA GLY A 82 -24.04 13.81 1.93
C GLY A 82 -23.93 14.30 0.48
N LYS A 83 -22.71 14.38 -0.09
CA LYS A 83 -22.51 14.59 -1.53
C LYS A 83 -21.63 13.49 -2.10
N PHE A 84 -22.08 12.89 -3.19
CA PHE A 84 -21.32 11.89 -3.92
C PHE A 84 -20.21 12.55 -4.76
N GLY A 85 -19.04 11.93 -4.81
CA GLY A 85 -17.90 12.40 -5.62
C GLY A 85 -16.92 13.35 -4.91
N ALA A 86 -15.89 13.78 -5.67
CA ALA A 86 -14.87 14.72 -5.21
C ALA A 86 -15.35 16.17 -5.34
N VAL A 87 -15.08 16.99 -4.32
CA VAL A 87 -15.49 18.39 -4.23
C VAL A 87 -14.26 19.28 -4.13
N ARG A 88 -14.23 20.41 -4.84
CA ARG A 88 -13.13 21.37 -4.72
C ARG A 88 -13.23 22.14 -3.39
N ILE A 89 -12.11 22.24 -2.68
CA ILE A 89 -12.01 22.93 -1.38
C ILE A 89 -12.35 24.42 -1.52
N SER A 90 -12.00 25.05 -2.64
CA SER A 90 -12.32 26.46 -2.92
C SER A 90 -13.83 26.74 -2.95
N GLU A 91 -14.61 25.82 -3.49
CA GLU A 91 -16.08 25.92 -3.56
C GLU A 91 -16.71 25.80 -2.16
N LEU A 92 -16.16 24.92 -1.31
CA LEU A 92 -16.57 24.81 0.09
C LEU A 92 -16.34 26.12 0.86
N LYS A 93 -15.18 26.77 0.69
CA LYS A 93 -14.86 28.03 1.39
C LYS A 93 -15.79 29.18 0.99
N LYS A 94 -16.13 29.31 -0.30
CA LYS A 94 -17.08 30.34 -0.79
C LYS A 94 -18.45 30.25 -0.11
N THR A 95 -18.92 29.04 0.21
CA THR A 95 -20.22 28.88 0.87
C THR A 95 -20.24 29.27 2.35
N ARG A 96 -19.10 29.25 3.06
CA ARG A 96 -19.03 29.69 4.47
C ARG A 96 -19.05 31.21 4.61
N SER A 97 -18.38 31.94 3.72
CA SER A 97 -18.31 33.41 3.75
C SER A 97 -19.68 34.09 3.62
N ARG A 98 -20.62 33.49 2.89
CA ARG A 98 -21.96 34.07 2.69
C ARG A 98 -22.88 34.02 3.91
N ARG A 99 -22.55 33.23 4.94
CA ARG A 99 -23.46 32.98 6.07
C ARG A 99 -23.35 34.03 7.20
N ASN A 100 -22.25 34.79 7.27
CA ASN A 100 -22.01 35.78 8.34
C ASN A 100 -22.50 37.20 8.00
N ARG A 101 -23.36 37.37 7.00
CA ARG A 101 -23.88 38.69 6.59
C ARG A 101 -25.38 38.76 6.87
N LYS A 102 -25.75 38.86 8.15
CA LYS A 102 -27.06 39.36 8.58
C LYS A 102 -26.83 40.36 9.71
N HIS A 103 -27.15 41.62 9.42
CA HIS A 103 -27.40 42.69 10.38
C HIS A 103 -28.66 42.38 11.17
#